data_AF-A0A2M6X987-F1
#
_entry.id   AF-A0A2M6X987-F1
#
_cell.length_a   1.000
_cell.length_b   1.000
_cell.length_c   1.000
_cell.angle_alpha   90.00
_cell.angle_beta   90.00
_cell.angle_gamma   90.00
#
_symmetry.space_group_name_H-M   'P 1'
#
loop_
_entity.id
_entity.type
_entity.pdbx_description
1 polymer ?
#
loop_
_entity_poly.entity_id
_entity_poly.type
_entity_poly.pdbx_seq_one_letter_code
_entity_poly.pdbx_strand_id
1 'polypeptide(L)'
;MDKNKITQLIQEAKITPELKQELLQMVEQEEILSDETAQKVQERLASAADAVAQNIADIMVESETDKMNQDMDGLEKDVNDFQMELNQKADAIDLETTRKEM
;
A
#
# COMPACT_ATOMS: atom_id res chain seq x y z
N MET A 1 20.59 -1.22 -29.48
CA MET A 1 21.08 -0.97 -30.85
C MET A 1 19.84 -0.96 -31.73
N ASP A 2 19.64 0.04 -32.59
CA ASP A 2 18.38 0.20 -33.35
C ASP A 2 18.14 -0.98 -34.31
N LYS A 3 16.99 -1.66 -34.19
CA LYS A 3 16.58 -2.77 -35.06
C LYS A 3 16.70 -2.41 -36.53
N ASN A 4 16.26 -1.21 -36.93
CA ASN A 4 16.31 -0.77 -38.31
C ASN A 4 17.75 -0.72 -38.84
N LYS A 5 18.68 -0.27 -37.98
CA LYS A 5 20.11 -0.22 -38.30
C LYS A 5 20.71 -1.62 -38.46
N ILE A 6 20.30 -2.59 -37.64
CA ILE A 6 20.75 -3.98 -37.74
C ILE A 6 20.19 -4.64 -39.01
N THR A 7 18.89 -4.49 -39.27
CA THR A 7 18.24 -4.99 -40.49
C THR A 7 18.91 -4.44 -41.74
N GLN A 8 19.24 -3.15 -41.76
CA GLN A 8 19.92 -2.51 -42.89
C GLN A 8 21.34 -3.06 -43.10
N LEU A 9 22.10 -3.28 -42.03
CA LEU A 9 23.42 -3.93 -42.10
C LEU A 9 23.34 -5.37 -42.65
N ILE A 10 22.31 -6.14 -42.25
CA ILE A 10 22.09 -7.50 -42.77
C ILE A 10 21.74 -7.46 -44.27
N GLN A 11 20.93 -6.50 -44.69
CA GLN A 11 20.57 -6.33 -46.10
C GLN A 11 21.80 -5.98 -46.96
N GLU A 12 22.66 -5.10 -46.49
CA GLU A 12 23.89 -4.66 -47.18
C GLU A 12 25.04 -5.68 -47.11
N ALA A 13 24.98 -6.64 -46.19
CA ALA A 13 26.01 -7.66 -46.03
C ALA A 13 26.17 -8.54 -47.29
N LYS A 14 27.42 -8.84 -47.64
CA LYS A 14 27.77 -9.76 -48.74
C LYS A 14 27.79 -11.21 -48.24
N ILE A 15 26.65 -11.69 -47.78
CA ILE A 15 26.45 -13.06 -47.28
C ILE A 15 25.37 -13.79 -48.09
N THR A 16 25.26 -15.11 -47.91
CA THR A 16 24.28 -15.94 -48.63
C THR A 16 22.85 -15.53 -48.28
N PRO A 17 21.89 -15.70 -49.20
CA PRO A 17 20.48 -15.41 -48.95
C PRO A 17 19.92 -16.15 -47.74
N GLU A 18 20.33 -17.42 -47.55
CA GLU A 18 19.90 -18.25 -46.42
C GLU A 18 20.36 -17.64 -45.10
N LEU A 19 21.62 -17.21 -45.01
CA LEU A 19 22.16 -16.60 -43.80
C LEU A 19 21.55 -15.21 -43.54
N LYS A 20 21.18 -14.45 -44.59
CA LYS A 20 20.41 -13.20 -44.41
C LYS A 20 19.06 -13.49 -43.78
N GLN A 21 18.36 -14.51 -44.26
CA GLN A 21 17.04 -14.86 -43.74
C GLN A 21 17.10 -15.29 -42.28
N GLU A 22 18.08 -16.14 -41.94
CA GLU A 22 18.31 -16.60 -40.57
C GLU A 22 18.59 -15.42 -39.62
N LEU A 23 19.48 -14.50 -40.01
CA LEU A 23 19.78 -13.31 -39.21
C LEU A 23 18.58 -12.38 -39.05
N LEU A 24 17.75 -12.20 -40.09
CA LEU A 24 16.53 -11.39 -39.99
C LEU A 24 15.51 -12.04 -39.04
N GLN A 25 15.36 -13.36 -39.07
CA GLN A 25 14.51 -14.09 -38.14
C GLN A 25 14.99 -13.95 -36.70
N MET A 26 16.30 -13.99 -36.46
CA MET A 26 16.86 -13.78 -35.12
C MET A 26 16.56 -12.37 -34.59
N VAL A 27 16.62 -11.35 -35.45
CA VAL A 27 16.28 -9.96 -35.08
C VAL A 27 14.79 -9.82 -34.72
N GLU A 28 13.90 -10.48 -35.45
CA GLU A 28 12.47 -10.49 -35.12
C GLU A 28 12.18 -11.25 -33.82
N GLN A 29 12.83 -12.39 -33.61
CA GLN A 29 12.67 -13.16 -32.37
C GLN A 29 13.15 -12.40 -31.13
N GLU A 30 14.25 -11.64 -31.24
CA GLU A 30 14.75 -10.81 -30.14
C GLU A 30 13.75 -9.71 -29.75
N GLU A 31 13.12 -9.06 -30.73
CA GLU A 31 12.10 -8.03 -30.47
C GLU A 31 10.88 -8.63 -29.76
N ILE A 32 10.37 -9.78 -30.24
CA ILE A 32 9.25 -10.49 -29.60
C ILE A 32 9.59 -10.84 -28.14
N LEU A 33 10.78 -11.39 -27.89
CA LEU A 33 11.22 -11.73 -26.54
C LEU A 33 11.36 -10.49 -25.64
N SER A 34 11.82 -9.38 -26.22
CA SER A 34 11.95 -8.10 -25.51
C SER A 34 10.58 -7.55 -25.11
N ASP A 35 9.62 -7.55 -26.04
CA ASP A 35 8.25 -7.10 -25.80
C ASP A 35 7.54 -7.98 -24.76
N GLU A 36 7.65 -9.31 -24.86
CA GLU A 36 7.11 -10.22 -23.85
C GLU A 36 7.72 -9.98 -22.46
N THR A 37 9.02 -9.73 -22.41
CA THR A 37 9.72 -9.45 -21.15
C THR A 37 9.24 -8.13 -20.57
N ALA A 38 9.10 -7.09 -21.40
CA ALA A 38 8.58 -5.79 -20.99
C ALA A 38 7.16 -5.92 -20.44
N GLN A 39 6.29 -6.67 -21.12
CA GLN A 39 4.92 -6.92 -20.68
C GLN A 39 4.88 -7.66 -19.33
N LYS A 40 5.67 -8.73 -19.16
CA LYS A 40 5.75 -9.45 -17.88
C LYS A 40 6.27 -8.57 -16.74
N VAL A 41 7.23 -7.69 -17.01
CA VAL A 41 7.72 -6.72 -16.03
C VAL A 41 6.62 -5.74 -15.65
N GLN A 42 5.86 -5.24 -16.64
CA GLN A 42 4.75 -4.32 -16.41
C GLN A 42 3.64 -4.96 -15.57
N GLU A 43 3.26 -6.20 -15.87
CA GLU A 43 2.27 -6.96 -15.10
C GLU A 43 2.72 -7.15 -13.64
N ARG A 44 3.98 -7.54 -13.43
CA ARG A 44 4.55 -7.70 -12.07
C ARG A 44 4.62 -6.39 -11.30
N LEU A 45 4.93 -5.28 -11.98
CA LEU A 45 4.93 -3.94 -11.37
C LEU A 45 3.53 -3.51 -10.97
N ALA A 46 2.53 -3.76 -11.82
CA ALA A 46 1.13 -3.46 -11.49
C ALA A 46 0.69 -4.26 -10.25
N SER A 47 0.93 -5.58 -10.22
CA SER A 47 0.60 -6.40 -9.06
C SER A 47 1.34 -5.97 -7.79
N ALA A 48 2.61 -5.57 -7.91
CA ALA A 48 3.37 -5.06 -6.76
C ALA A 48 2.82 -3.71 -6.27
N ALA A 49 2.42 -2.82 -7.18
CA ALA A 49 1.81 -1.55 -6.83
C ALA A 49 0.47 -1.76 -6.09
N ASP A 50 -0.38 -2.67 -6.56
CA ASP A 50 -1.64 -3.02 -5.90
C ASP A 50 -1.40 -3.60 -4.49
N ALA A 51 -0.43 -4.51 -4.35
CA ALA A 51 -0.08 -5.09 -3.05
C ALA A 51 0.48 -4.04 -2.07
N VAL A 52 1.28 -3.09 -2.55
CA VAL A 52 1.77 -1.97 -1.73
C VAL A 52 0.63 -1.04 -1.32
N ALA A 53 -0.28 -0.71 -2.24
CA ALA A 53 -1.44 0.12 -1.94
C ALA A 53 -2.33 -0.52 -0.87
N GLN A 54 -2.56 -1.84 -0.97
CA GLN A 54 -3.32 -2.58 0.02
C GLN A 54 -2.62 -2.62 1.39
N ASN A 55 -1.32 -2.90 1.44
CA ASN A 55 -0.56 -2.86 2.70
C ASN A 55 -0.59 -1.49 3.38
N ILE A 56 -0.51 -0.40 2.61
CA ILE A 56 -0.62 0.96 3.16
C ILE A 56 -2.01 1.17 3.76
N ALA A 57 -3.06 0.77 3.04
CA ALA A 57 -4.43 0.90 3.54
C ALA A 57 -4.64 0.11 4.84
N ASP A 58 -4.16 -1.14 4.88
CA ASP A 58 -4.26 -2.00 6.06
C ASP A 58 -3.53 -1.39 7.27
N ILE A 59 -2.28 -0.92 7.09
CA ILE A 59 -1.50 -0.26 8.15
C ILE A 59 -2.19 1.02 8.66
N MET A 60 -2.73 1.83 7.76
CA MET A 60 -3.44 3.06 8.15
C MET A 60 -4.73 2.76 8.92
N VAL A 61 -5.49 1.76 8.49
CA VAL A 61 -6.73 1.33 9.18
C VAL A 61 -6.41 0.74 10.55
N GLU A 62 -5.39 -0.11 10.66
CA GLU A 62 -4.95 -0.69 11.93
C GLU A 62 -4.50 0.41 12.90
N SER A 63 -3.68 1.34 12.44
CA SER A 63 -3.21 2.46 13.28
C SER A 63 -4.33 3.39 13.75
N GLU A 64 -5.30 3.72 12.91
CA GLU A 64 -6.43 4.55 13.32
C GLU A 64 -7.38 3.79 14.25
N THR A 65 -7.56 2.48 14.04
CA THR A 65 -8.36 1.63 14.93
C THR A 65 -7.73 1.54 16.32
N ASP A 66 -6.42 1.34 16.40
CA ASP A 66 -5.69 1.32 17.67
C ASP A 66 -5.81 2.64 18.42
N LYS A 67 -5.72 3.76 17.70
CA LYS A 67 -5.90 5.08 18.28
C LYS A 67 -7.33 5.29 18.78
N MET A 68 -8.34 4.89 18.00
CA MET A 68 -9.74 4.95 18.44
C MET A 68 -9.98 4.11 19.70
N ASN A 69 -9.36 2.94 19.81
CA ASN A 69 -9.46 2.10 21.01
C ASN A 69 -8.83 2.79 22.22
N GLN A 70 -7.64 3.38 22.07
CA GLN A 70 -6.98 4.14 23.14
C GLN A 70 -7.80 5.36 23.59
N ASP A 71 -8.40 6.09 22.63
CA ASP A 71 -9.26 7.23 22.93
C ASP A 71 -10.54 6.77 23.65
N MET A 72 -11.11 5.62 23.29
CA MET A 72 -12.28 5.04 23.95
C MET A 72 -11.97 4.59 25.38
N ASP A 73 -10.83 3.93 25.61
CA ASP A 73 -10.37 3.54 26.95
C ASP A 73 -10.15 4.78 27.84
N GLY A 74 -9.60 5.86 27.27
CA GLY A 74 -9.43 7.14 27.94
C GLY A 74 -10.77 7.77 28.34
N LEU A 75 -11.74 7.79 27.42
CA LEU A 75 -13.09 8.30 27.69
C LEU A 75 -13.81 7.48 28.77
N GLU A 76 -13.68 6.14 28.74
CA GLU A 76 -14.28 5.28 29.77
C GLU A 76 -13.71 5.61 31.16
N LYS A 77 -12.40 5.82 31.24
CA LYS A 77 -11.75 6.23 32.48
C LYS A 77 -12.26 7.60 32.96
N ASP A 78 -12.32 8.58 32.08
CA ASP A 78 -12.80 9.94 32.42
C ASP A 78 -14.25 9.92 32.92
N VAL A 79 -15.12 9.10 32.31
CA VAL A 79 -16.51 8.91 32.74
C VAL A 79 -16.56 8.29 34.15
N ASN A 80 -15.76 7.26 34.40
CA ASN A 80 -15.70 6.61 35.71
C ASN A 80 -15.19 7.55 36.81
N ASP A 81 -14.14 8.32 36.52
CA ASP A 81 -13.58 9.31 37.44
C ASP A 81 -14.62 10.41 37.75
N PHE A 82 -15.31 10.92 36.73
CA PHE A 82 -16.38 11.90 36.90
C PHE A 82 -17.55 11.35 37.73
N GLN A 83 -17.95 10.10 37.49
CA GLN A 83 -19.02 9.46 38.26
C GLN A 83 -18.64 9.26 39.73
N MET A 84 -17.37 8.94 40.01
CA MET A 84 -16.86 8.87 41.38
C MET A 84 -16.89 10.25 42.06
N GLU A 85 -16.45 11.30 41.38
CA GLU A 85 -16.50 12.68 41.92
C GLU A 85 -17.93 13.14 42.23
N LEU A 86 -18.89 12.81 41.36
CA LEU A 86 -20.31 13.12 41.59
C LEU A 86 -20.84 12.43 42.84
N ASN A 87 -20.52 11.14 43.03
CA ASN A 87 -20.94 10.39 44.21
C ASN A 87 -20.34 11.00 45.49
N GLN A 88 -19.05 11.35 45.48
CA GLN A 88 -18.40 12.01 46.63
C GLN A 88 -19.04 13.37 46.95
N LYS A 89 -19.41 14.15 45.93
CA LYS A 89 -20.11 15.42 46.12
C LYS A 89 -21.52 15.23 46.70
N ALA A 90 -22.25 14.22 46.24
CA ALA A 90 -23.57 13.90 46.77
C ALA A 90 -23.49 13.54 48.27
N ASP A 91 -22.57 12.64 48.64
CA ASP A 91 -22.34 12.25 50.05
C ASP A 91 -21.99 13.46 50.92
N ALA A 92 -21.17 14.39 50.41
CA ALA A 92 -20.79 15.60 51.13
C ALA A 92 -21.99 16.55 51.36
N ILE A 93 -22.88 16.69 50.37
CA ILE A 93 -24.10 17.51 50.48
C ILE A 93 -25.07 16.91 51.50
N ASP A 94 -25.26 15.60 51.49
CA ASP A 94 -26.15 14.90 52.43
C ASP A 94 -25.66 15.06 53.88
N LEU A 95 -24.34 14.95 54.10
CA LEU A 95 -23.71 15.21 55.40
C LEU A 95 -23.85 16.67 55.85
N GLU A 96 -23.67 17.63 54.95
CA GLU A 96 -23.82 19.06 55.28
C GLU A 96 -25.27 19.41 55.62
N THR A 97 -26.23 18.84 54.89
CA THR A 97 -27.67 19.03 55.12
C THR A 97 -28.06 18.47 56.49
N THR A 98 -27.67 17.25 56.78
CA THR A 98 -27.91 16.60 58.09
C THR A 98 -27.33 17.42 59.24
N ARG A 99 -26.15 18.02 59.06
CA ARG A 99 -25.50 18.85 60.08
C ARG A 99 -26.19 20.20 60.34
N LYS A 100 -26.88 20.77 59.34
CA LYS A 100 -27.63 22.03 59.48
C LYS A 100 -29.00 21.85 60.12
N GLU A 101 -29.54 20.63 60.09
CA GLU A 101 -30.86 20.29 60.66
C GLU A 101 -30.79 19.85 62.13
N MET A 102 -29.59 19.66 62.70
CA MET A 102 -29.33 19.41 64.13
C MET A 102 -29.05 20.70 64.91
#